data_AF-K2CQ78-F1
#
_entry.id   AF-K2CQ78-F1
#
_cell.length_a   1.000
_cell.length_b   1.000
_cell.length_c   1.000
_cell.angle_alpha   90.00
_cell.angle_beta   90.00
_cell.angle_gamma   90.00
#
_symmetry.space_group_name_H-M   'P 1'
#
loop_
_entity.id
_entity.type
_entity.pdbx_description
1 polymer ?
#
loop_
_entity_poly.entity_id
_entity_poly.type
_entity_poly.pdbx_seq_one_letter_code
_entity_poly.pdbx_strand_id
1 'polypeptide(L)'
;MDNIMKNISIKITKLKIQYDLGKVSNSLVKELTSYCLSKLNSKAKLNPHGKILEKEYFTYQQGNKFSRPLLKELMMSSKIYSEKWDEFIKAINSRQITIDVDSHEINSLLYTSLMAFSACYDLWMPGSRKTPGTYFEILLGT
;
A
#
# COMPACT_ATOMS: atom_id res chain seq x y z
N MET A 1 -4.80 20.11 -10.31
CA MET A 1 -4.41 18.97 -9.46
C MET A 1 -4.01 17.83 -10.40
N ASP A 2 -2.78 17.35 -10.32
CA ASP A 2 -2.29 16.21 -11.12
C ASP A 2 -3.27 15.02 -11.03
N ASN A 3 -3.52 14.34 -12.15
CA ASN A 3 -4.54 13.29 -12.27
C ASN A 3 -4.30 12.15 -11.26
N ILE A 4 -3.04 11.88 -10.92
CA ILE A 4 -2.65 10.86 -9.91
C ILE A 4 -3.22 11.21 -8.53
N MET A 5 -2.99 12.44 -8.06
CA MET A 5 -3.46 12.90 -6.76
C MET A 5 -4.97 12.81 -6.64
N LYS A 6 -5.69 13.29 -7.68
CA LYS A 6 -7.15 13.27 -7.69
C LYS A 6 -7.68 11.85 -7.54
N ASN A 7 -7.11 10.88 -8.27
CA ASN A 7 -7.54 9.49 -8.19
C ASN A 7 -7.26 8.85 -6.82
N ILE A 8 -6.08 9.08 -6.25
CA ILE A 8 -5.73 8.56 -4.91
C ILE A 8 -6.68 9.15 -3.86
N SER A 9 -6.88 10.47 -3.88
CA SER A 9 -7.78 11.18 -2.95
C SER A 9 -9.22 10.68 -3.04
N ILE A 10 -9.75 10.45 -4.23
CA ILE A 10 -11.10 9.89 -4.43
C ILE A 10 -11.18 8.49 -3.83
N LYS A 11 -10.22 7.61 -4.14
CA LYS A 11 -10.21 6.22 -3.66
C LYS A 11 -10.10 6.13 -2.13
N ILE A 12 -9.19 6.89 -1.51
CA ILE A 12 -9.07 6.88 -0.04
C ILE A 12 -10.29 7.49 0.65
N THR A 13 -10.90 8.53 0.07
CA THR A 13 -12.14 9.11 0.63
C THR A 13 -13.27 8.10 0.59
N LYS A 14 -13.42 7.38 -0.53
CA LYS A 14 -14.41 6.30 -0.65
C LYS A 14 -14.17 5.17 0.35
N LEU A 15 -12.91 4.74 0.52
CA LEU A 15 -12.53 3.74 1.52
C LEU A 15 -12.86 4.20 2.94
N LYS A 16 -12.51 5.44 3.29
CA LYS A 16 -12.80 6.01 4.60
C LYS A 16 -14.30 6.05 4.90
N ILE A 17 -15.11 6.50 3.94
CA ILE A 17 -16.58 6.51 4.10
C ILE A 17 -17.10 5.09 4.36
N GLN A 18 -16.59 4.09 3.64
CA GLN A 18 -17.00 2.70 3.88
C GLN A 18 -16.54 2.18 5.25
N TYR A 19 -15.34 2.55 5.70
CA TYR A 19 -14.83 2.22 7.03
C TYR A 19 -15.67 2.82 8.14
N ASP A 20 -15.96 4.11 8.06
CA ASP A 20 -16.79 4.81 9.04
C ASP A 20 -18.23 4.23 9.11
N LEU A 21 -18.68 3.56 8.04
CA LEU A 21 -19.97 2.86 7.96
C LEU A 21 -19.91 1.36 8.33
N GLY A 22 -18.73 0.82 8.68
CA GLY A 22 -18.52 -0.60 8.98
C GLY A 22 -18.70 -1.53 7.76
N LYS A 23 -18.48 -1.02 6.54
CA LYS A 23 -18.71 -1.72 5.26
C LYS A 23 -17.48 -1.70 4.35
N VAL A 24 -16.27 -1.80 4.91
CA VAL A 24 -15.04 -1.71 4.09
C VAL A 24 -15.01 -2.82 3.04
N SER A 25 -14.66 -2.41 1.83
CA SER A 25 -14.48 -3.31 0.71
C SER A 25 -13.01 -3.68 0.52
N ASN A 26 -12.68 -4.96 0.75
CA ASN A 26 -11.37 -5.55 0.45
C ASN A 26 -10.94 -5.31 -1.01
N SER A 27 -11.88 -5.24 -1.95
CA SER A 27 -11.55 -4.95 -3.35
C SER A 27 -11.10 -3.51 -3.55
N LEU A 28 -11.64 -2.53 -2.80
CA LEU A 28 -11.18 -1.15 -2.89
C LEU A 28 -9.77 -0.97 -2.32
N VAL A 29 -9.41 -1.70 -1.26
CA VAL A 29 -8.04 -1.74 -0.73
C VAL A 29 -7.09 -2.26 -1.81
N LYS A 30 -7.41 -3.41 -2.40
CA LYS A 30 -6.66 -4.00 -3.53
C LYS A 30 -6.49 -3.04 -4.70
N GLU A 31 -7.57 -2.38 -5.12
CA GLU A 31 -7.58 -1.42 -6.22
C GLU A 31 -6.69 -0.22 -5.94
N LEU A 32 -6.77 0.33 -4.72
CA LEU A 32 -5.95 1.48 -4.32
C LEU A 32 -4.47 1.11 -4.29
N THR A 33 -4.09 0.00 -3.65
CA THR A 33 -2.71 -0.47 -3.63
C THR A 33 -2.18 -0.73 -5.03
N SER A 34 -2.94 -1.46 -5.85
CA SER A 34 -2.56 -1.76 -7.24
C SER A 34 -2.38 -0.49 -8.07
N TYR A 35 -3.25 0.50 -7.88
CA TYR A 35 -3.09 1.80 -8.50
C TYR A 35 -1.81 2.50 -8.06
N CYS A 36 -1.53 2.53 -6.75
CA CYS A 36 -0.31 3.10 -6.19
C CYS A 36 0.96 2.44 -6.77
N LEU A 37 1.04 1.11 -6.74
CA LEU A 37 2.15 0.35 -7.31
C LEU A 37 2.34 0.65 -8.80
N SER A 38 1.25 0.68 -9.58
CA SER A 38 1.29 1.04 -10.99
C SER A 38 1.85 2.45 -11.22
N LYS A 39 1.46 3.43 -10.41
CA LYS A 39 1.97 4.81 -10.53
C LYS A 39 3.42 4.93 -10.11
N LEU A 40 3.83 4.29 -9.02
CA LEU A 40 5.23 4.26 -8.60
C LEU A 40 6.12 3.68 -9.70
N ASN A 41 5.74 2.55 -10.28
CA ASN A 41 6.53 1.90 -11.33
C ASN A 41 6.54 2.65 -12.67
N SER A 42 5.48 3.39 -13.01
CA SER A 42 5.37 4.08 -14.30
C SER A 42 5.77 5.56 -14.28
N LYS A 43 5.82 6.20 -13.11
CA LYS A 43 6.02 7.64 -12.96
C LYS A 43 7.13 8.05 -12.01
N ALA A 44 7.69 7.13 -11.25
CA ALA A 44 8.84 7.37 -10.38
C ALA A 44 10.02 6.50 -10.80
N LYS A 45 11.23 6.99 -10.54
CA LYS A 45 12.47 6.22 -10.69
C LYS A 45 12.73 5.46 -9.40
N LEU A 46 13.17 4.21 -9.51
CA LEU A 46 13.60 3.43 -8.36
C LEU A 46 15.08 3.70 -8.10
N ASN A 47 15.40 4.10 -6.88
CA ASN A 47 16.76 4.37 -6.45
C ASN A 47 17.14 3.45 -5.29
N PRO A 48 18.27 2.75 -5.37
CA PRO A 48 18.88 2.14 -4.19
C PRO A 48 19.10 3.20 -3.11
N HIS A 49 18.66 2.93 -1.88
CA HIS A 49 18.85 3.86 -0.76
C HIS A 49 20.05 3.44 0.10
N GLY A 50 20.24 2.13 0.27
CA GLY A 50 21.36 1.58 1.02
C GLY A 50 20.96 0.35 1.81
N LYS A 51 21.86 -0.08 2.70
CA LYS A 51 21.68 -1.25 3.56
C LYS A 51 21.82 -0.80 5.03
N ILE A 52 20.90 -1.21 5.88
CA ILE A 52 21.01 -1.04 7.35
C ILE A 52 21.04 -2.45 7.94
N LEU A 53 22.16 -2.80 8.59
CA LEU A 53 22.45 -4.18 8.99
C LEU A 53 22.38 -5.11 7.77
N GLU A 54 21.55 -6.16 7.82
CA GLU A 54 21.33 -7.09 6.72
C GLU A 54 20.17 -6.70 5.77
N LYS A 55 19.49 -5.57 6.03
CA LYS A 55 18.27 -5.17 5.30
C LYS A 55 18.55 -4.16 4.21
N GLU A 56 18.12 -4.47 2.99
CA GLU A 56 18.23 -3.59 1.82
C GLU A 56 17.01 -2.68 1.67
N TYR A 57 17.27 -1.39 1.45
CA TYR A 57 16.24 -0.38 1.26
C TYR A 57 16.38 0.32 -0.09
N PHE A 58 15.24 0.69 -0.66
CA PHE A 58 15.16 1.52 -1.86
C PHE A 58 14.17 2.68 -1.66
N THR A 59 14.24 3.68 -2.52
CA THR A 59 13.31 4.81 -2.55
C THR A 59 12.77 5.00 -3.95
N TYR A 60 11.56 5.53 -4.06
CA TYR A 60 11.06 6.07 -5.31
C TYR A 60 11.41 7.56 -5.39
N GLN A 61 11.79 8.04 -6.57
CA GLN A 61 12.12 9.45 -6.82
C GLN A 61 11.29 9.99 -7.98
N GLN A 62 10.73 11.20 -7.80
CA GLN A 62 10.15 11.98 -8.88
C GLN A 62 10.66 13.43 -8.81
N GLY A 63 11.43 13.84 -9.82
CA GLY A 63 12.14 15.12 -9.77
C GLY A 63 13.07 15.19 -8.55
N ASN A 64 12.92 16.21 -7.73
CA ASN A 64 13.71 16.40 -6.50
C ASN A 64 13.08 15.80 -5.24
N LYS A 65 11.96 15.07 -5.37
CA LYS A 65 11.25 14.45 -4.25
C LYS A 65 11.59 12.97 -4.16
N PHE A 66 11.75 12.50 -2.93
CA PHE A 66 11.95 11.10 -2.60
C PHE A 66 10.80 10.60 -1.74
N SER A 67 10.39 9.35 -1.93
CA SER A 67 9.59 8.64 -0.94
C SER A 67 10.42 8.37 0.31
N ARG A 68 9.75 7.97 1.38
CA ARG A 68 10.41 7.24 2.47
C ARG A 68 11.16 6.00 1.93
N PRO A 69 12.15 5.46 2.68
CA PRO A 69 12.77 4.18 2.35
C PRO A 69 11.78 3.01 2.48
N LEU A 70 11.82 2.10 1.50
CA LEU A 70 11.03 0.88 1.44
C LEU A 70 11.98 -0.32 1.57
N LEU A 71 11.59 -1.30 2.40
CA LEU A 71 12.33 -2.51 2.65
C LEU A 71 12.10 -3.49 1.49
N LYS A 72 13.18 -3.85 0.80
CA LYS A 72 13.14 -4.61 -0.45
C LYS A 72 12.53 -6.00 -0.30
N GLU A 73 12.85 -6.70 0.78
CA GLU A 73 12.38 -8.08 1.04
C GLU A 73 10.86 -8.18 1.23
N LEU A 74 10.18 -7.12 1.69
CA LEU A 74 8.74 -7.13 1.95
C LEU A 74 7.90 -6.54 0.81
N MET A 75 8.53 -5.85 -0.15
CA MET A 75 7.81 -5.20 -1.25
C MET A 75 7.48 -6.19 -2.36
N MET A 76 6.19 -6.37 -2.62
CA MET A 76 5.72 -7.19 -3.74
C MET A 76 5.59 -6.36 -5.03
N SER A 77 5.77 -7.04 -6.17
CA SER A 77 5.39 -6.46 -7.46
C SER A 77 3.87 -6.31 -7.57
N SER A 78 3.39 -5.40 -8.42
CA SER A 78 1.94 -5.18 -8.60
C SER A 78 1.18 -6.44 -9.04
N LYS A 79 1.81 -7.31 -9.83
CA LYS A 79 1.20 -8.56 -10.29
C LYS A 79 1.06 -9.54 -9.13
N ILE A 80 2.18 -9.82 -8.43
CA ILE A 80 2.22 -10.74 -7.30
C ILE A 80 1.27 -10.27 -6.20
N TYR A 81 1.30 -8.98 -5.85
CA TYR A 81 0.41 -8.40 -4.85
C TYR A 81 -1.06 -8.68 -5.17
N SER A 82 -1.49 -8.48 -6.42
CA SER A 82 -2.89 -8.65 -6.82
C SER A 82 -3.35 -10.10 -6.68
N GLU A 83 -2.51 -11.06 -7.07
CA GLU A 83 -2.78 -12.50 -6.94
C GLU A 83 -2.83 -12.90 -5.46
N LYS A 84 -1.79 -12.52 -4.69
CA LYS A 84 -1.68 -12.84 -3.27
C LYS A 84 -2.76 -12.20 -2.40
N TRP A 85 -3.23 -11.01 -2.75
CA TRP A 85 -4.35 -10.39 -2.04
C TRP A 85 -5.64 -11.22 -2.19
N ASP A 86 -5.93 -11.76 -3.37
CA ASP A 86 -7.13 -12.59 -3.57
C ASP A 86 -7.04 -13.91 -2.81
N GLU A 87 -5.85 -14.52 -2.77
CA GLU A 87 -5.58 -15.72 -1.97
C GLU A 87 -5.78 -15.43 -0.48
N PHE A 88 -5.18 -14.34 0.02
CA PHE A 88 -5.29 -13.91 1.40
C PHE A 88 -6.75 -13.71 1.83
N ILE A 89 -7.56 -12.99 1.05
CA ILE A 89 -8.97 -12.75 1.38
C ILE A 89 -9.79 -14.06 1.39
N LYS A 90 -9.49 -15.00 0.49
CA LYS A 90 -10.16 -16.32 0.47
C LYS A 90 -9.75 -17.20 1.65
N ALA A 91 -8.53 -17.04 2.16
CA ALA A 91 -8.01 -17.83 3.27
C ALA A 91 -8.51 -17.37 4.65
N ILE A 92 -9.08 -16.16 4.75
CA ILE A 92 -9.66 -15.66 6.00
C ILE A 92 -10.96 -16.41 6.33
N ASN A 93 -10.98 -17.11 7.46
CA ASN A 93 -12.18 -17.71 8.03
C ASN A 93 -12.69 -16.86 9.20
N SER A 94 -13.59 -15.92 8.91
CA SER A 94 -14.15 -15.00 9.91
C SER A 94 -15.02 -15.70 10.97
N ARG A 95 -15.55 -16.89 10.68
CA ARG A 95 -16.35 -17.66 11.65
C ARG A 95 -15.49 -18.33 12.71
N GLN A 96 -14.29 -18.78 12.31
CA GLN A 96 -13.35 -19.48 13.19
C GLN A 96 -12.24 -18.57 13.73
N ILE A 97 -12.15 -17.33 13.24
CA ILE A 97 -11.08 -16.38 13.59
C ILE A 97 -9.71 -17.00 13.28
N THR A 98 -9.61 -17.65 12.13
CA THR A 98 -8.40 -18.30 11.65
C THR A 98 -8.04 -17.82 10.25
N ILE A 99 -6.76 -17.94 9.93
CA ILE A 99 -6.24 -17.73 8.58
C ILE A 99 -5.14 -18.76 8.33
N ASP A 100 -5.22 -19.44 7.19
CA ASP A 100 -4.23 -20.42 6.75
C ASP A 100 -3.29 -19.78 5.71
N VAL A 101 -2.53 -18.78 6.16
CA VAL A 101 -1.53 -18.07 5.36
C VAL A 101 -0.30 -17.86 6.23
N ASP A 102 0.88 -18.05 5.64
CA ASP A 102 2.14 -17.83 6.33
C ASP A 102 2.28 -16.37 6.82
N SER A 103 2.77 -16.20 8.04
CA SER A 103 2.88 -14.89 8.69
C SER A 103 3.79 -13.91 7.94
N HIS A 104 4.84 -14.39 7.26
CA HIS A 104 5.73 -13.56 6.45
C HIS A 104 5.02 -13.07 5.18
N GLU A 105 4.16 -13.90 4.58
CA GLU A 105 3.33 -13.50 3.45
C GLU A 105 2.30 -12.44 3.84
N ILE A 106 1.62 -12.61 4.98
CA ILE A 106 0.69 -11.60 5.53
C ILE A 106 1.43 -10.28 5.75
N ASN A 107 2.60 -10.34 6.39
CA ASN A 107 3.42 -9.15 6.65
C ASN A 107 3.81 -8.43 5.35
N SER A 108 4.24 -9.17 4.33
CA SER A 108 4.62 -8.61 3.03
C SER A 108 3.43 -7.98 2.28
N LEU A 109 2.24 -8.57 2.38
CA LEU A 109 1.01 -8.01 1.80
C LEU A 109 0.63 -6.68 2.46
N LEU A 110 0.54 -6.67 3.80
CA LEU A 110 0.19 -5.47 4.56
C LEU A 110 1.24 -4.37 4.39
N TYR A 111 2.53 -4.75 4.42
CA TYR A 111 3.64 -3.84 4.16
C TYR A 111 3.54 -3.22 2.78
N THR A 112 3.33 -4.04 1.74
CA THR A 112 3.19 -3.55 0.35
C THR A 112 2.02 -2.59 0.22
N SER A 113 0.86 -2.91 0.78
CA SER A 113 -0.32 -2.03 0.78
C SER A 113 0.00 -0.67 1.38
N LEU A 114 0.47 -0.67 2.63
CA LEU A 114 0.75 0.56 3.36
C LEU A 114 1.84 1.40 2.69
N MET A 115 2.94 0.76 2.28
CA MET A 115 4.12 1.47 1.80
C MET A 115 3.97 1.96 0.38
N ALA A 116 3.25 1.25 -0.49
CA ALA A 116 2.91 1.76 -1.81
C ALA A 116 2.05 3.04 -1.69
N PHE A 117 1.03 3.02 -0.83
CA PHE A 117 0.20 4.20 -0.59
C PHE A 117 1.02 5.36 0.00
N SER A 118 1.84 5.07 1.02
CA SER A 118 2.68 6.07 1.69
C SER A 118 3.68 6.72 0.74
N ALA A 119 4.35 5.93 -0.10
CA ALA A 119 5.30 6.44 -1.08
C ALA A 119 4.64 7.34 -2.12
N CYS A 120 3.42 7.00 -2.57
CA CYS A 120 2.63 7.88 -3.43
C CYS A 120 2.35 9.23 -2.75
N TYR A 121 2.01 9.24 -1.47
CA TYR A 121 1.77 10.45 -0.70
C TYR A 121 3.02 11.31 -0.58
N ASP A 122 4.16 10.69 -0.26
CA ASP A 122 5.43 11.38 -0.12
C ASP A 122 5.83 12.12 -1.43
N LEU A 123 5.60 11.48 -2.59
CA LEU A 123 5.95 12.04 -3.90
C LEU A 123 4.93 13.06 -4.42
N TRP A 124 3.65 12.69 -4.42
CA TRP A 124 2.61 13.42 -5.14
C TRP A 124 1.77 14.32 -4.23
N MET A 125 1.68 14.06 -2.93
CA MET A 125 0.86 14.85 -2.00
C MET A 125 1.64 15.32 -0.76
N PRO A 126 2.74 16.07 -0.93
CA PRO A 126 3.51 16.57 0.19
C PRO A 126 2.66 17.58 0.97
N GLY A 127 2.21 17.19 2.17
CA GLY A 127 1.41 18.05 3.04
C GLY A 127 0.44 17.26 3.94
N SER A 128 -0.08 16.14 3.47
CA SER A 128 -0.97 15.30 4.29
C SER A 128 -0.20 14.18 5.00
N ARG A 129 0.33 14.49 6.19
CA ARG A 129 1.11 13.51 6.99
C ARG A 129 0.23 12.50 7.73
N LYS A 130 -1.05 12.83 8.00
CA LYS A 130 -1.97 11.95 8.75
C LYS A 130 -2.59 10.86 7.88
N THR A 131 -2.79 11.11 6.58
CA THR A 131 -3.56 10.19 5.72
C THR A 131 -2.94 8.79 5.57
N PRO A 132 -1.60 8.60 5.50
CA PRO A 132 -1.02 7.26 5.56
C PRO A 132 -1.36 6.48 6.83
N GLY A 133 -1.44 7.15 7.98
CA GLY A 133 -1.89 6.53 9.24
C GLY A 133 -3.36 6.12 9.18
N THR A 134 -4.23 6.99 8.68
CA THR A 134 -5.65 6.65 8.47
C THR A 134 -5.83 5.49 7.49
N TYR A 135 -5.02 5.43 6.43
CA TYR A 135 -5.06 4.28 5.53
C TYR A 135 -4.61 2.99 6.20
N PHE A 136 -3.61 3.04 7.10
CA PHE A 136 -3.21 1.89 7.90
C PHE A 136 -4.33 1.40 8.83
N GLU A 137 -5.04 2.32 9.50
CA GLU A 137 -6.20 1.99 10.34
C GLU A 137 -7.30 1.30 9.52
N ILE A 138 -7.62 1.84 8.34
CA ILE A 138 -8.60 1.22 7.44
C ILE A 138 -8.11 -0.17 7.02
N LEU A 139 -6.85 -0.30 6.59
CA LEU A 139 -6.26 -1.55 6.13
C LEU A 139 -6.38 -2.67 7.18
N LEU A 140 -6.12 -2.37 8.45
CA LEU A 140 -6.21 -3.34 9.54
C LEU A 140 -7.65 -3.61 10.01
N GLY A 141 -8.54 -2.63 9.87
CA GLY A 141 -9.94 -2.78 10.21
C GLY A 141 -10.82 -3.31 9.08
N THR A 142 -10.23 -3.79 7.99
CA THR A 142 -10.92 -4.43 6.86
C THR A 142 -11.03 -5.94 7.08
#